data_AF-A0A1Q7PAQ8-F1
#
_entry.id   AF-A0A1Q7PAQ8-F1
#
_cell.length_a   1.000
_cell.length_b   1.000
_cell.length_c   1.000
_cell.angle_alpha   90.00
_cell.angle_beta   90.00
_cell.angle_gamma   90.00
#
_symmetry.space_group_name_H-M   'P 1'
#
loop_
_entity.id
_entity.type
_entity.pdbx_description
1 polymer ?
#
loop_
_entity_poly.entity_id
_entity_poly.type
_entity_poly.pdbx_seq_one_letter_code
_entity_poly.pdbx_strand_id
1 'polypeptide(L)'
;MYLVADINVEICAATSCKLCTQFCPEANTILYNNDSGKEKGLKYGSAYVAVDRCKGCAQCVWVCDNMAKHHAIKMIMIDQLPMAALTDNITYGEKTTTVLLASPVIG
;
A
#
# COMPACT_ATOMS: atom_id res chain seq x y z
N MET A 1 5.28 -15.39 -8.34
CA MET A 1 5.44 -13.94 -8.61
C MET A 1 4.09 -13.28 -8.41
N TYR A 2 3.99 -12.29 -7.52
CA TYR A 2 2.71 -11.62 -7.20
C TYR A 2 2.81 -10.13 -7.49
N LEU A 3 1.76 -9.58 -8.09
CA LEU A 3 1.61 -8.15 -8.34
C LEU A 3 0.91 -7.51 -7.14
N VAL A 4 1.45 -6.41 -6.64
CA VAL A 4 0.83 -5.61 -5.59
C VAL A 4 0.46 -4.24 -6.14
N ALA A 5 -0.53 -3.61 -5.53
CA ALA A 5 -0.80 -2.19 -5.74
C ALA A 5 0.16 -1.35 -4.90
N ASP A 6 0.84 -0.40 -5.53
CA ASP A 6 1.64 0.65 -4.91
C ASP A 6 0.89 1.99 -5.03
N ILE A 7 0.86 2.75 -3.95
CA ILE A 7 0.15 4.04 -3.88
C ILE A 7 1.18 5.15 -3.76
N ASN A 8 1.19 6.06 -4.73
CA ASN A 8 1.98 7.28 -4.61
C ASN A 8 1.33 8.22 -3.59
N VAL A 9 2.00 8.38 -2.45
CA VAL A 9 1.51 9.19 -1.34
C VAL A 9 1.33 10.65 -1.72
N GLU A 10 2.19 11.20 -2.57
CA GLU A 10 2.19 12.61 -2.97
C GLU A 10 0.94 12.95 -3.80
N ILE A 11 0.59 12.05 -4.73
CA ILE A 11 -0.60 12.22 -5.58
C ILE A 11 -1.87 11.91 -4.78
N CYS A 12 -1.86 10.82 -4.00
CA CYS A 12 -3.05 10.41 -3.24
C CYS A 12 -3.38 11.41 -2.12
N ALA A 13 -2.40 12.00 -1.44
CA ALA A 13 -2.61 12.98 -0.38
C ALA A 13 -3.05 14.37 -0.88
N ALA A 14 -3.02 14.62 -2.20
CA ALA A 14 -3.63 15.83 -2.78
C ALA A 14 -5.17 15.82 -2.64
N THR A 15 -5.78 14.64 -2.53
CA THR A 15 -7.24 14.44 -2.55
C THR A 15 -7.69 13.35 -1.60
N SER A 16 -8.57 13.69 -0.65
CA SER A 16 -9.10 12.75 0.36
C SER A 16 -10.24 11.86 -0.17
N CYS A 17 -10.08 11.23 -1.35
CA CYS A 17 -11.19 10.56 -2.05
C CYS A 17 -11.69 9.27 -1.36
N LYS A 18 -10.77 8.47 -0.79
CA LYS A 18 -11.08 7.20 -0.07
C LYS A 18 -11.89 6.18 -0.88
N LEU A 19 -11.99 6.34 -2.20
CA LEU A 19 -12.79 5.45 -3.06
C LEU A 19 -12.17 4.05 -3.14
N CYS A 20 -10.85 3.96 -3.23
CA CYS A 20 -10.13 2.69 -3.36
C CYS A 20 -10.36 1.72 -2.18
N THR A 21 -10.68 2.22 -0.98
CA THR A 21 -10.99 1.36 0.19
C THR A 21 -12.36 0.70 0.05
N GLN A 22 -13.31 1.34 -0.65
CA GLN A 22 -14.69 0.86 -0.79
C GLN A 22 -14.85 -0.16 -1.92
N PHE A 23 -14.04 -0.06 -2.96
CA PHE A 23 -14.13 -0.91 -4.16
C PHE A 23 -13.14 -2.08 -4.16
N CYS A 24 -12.30 -2.19 -3.13
CA CYS A 24 -11.41 -3.34 -3.03
C CYS A 24 -12.24 -4.60 -2.74
N PRO A 25 -12.09 -5.68 -3.54
CA PRO A 25 -12.83 -6.93 -3.30
C PRO A 25 -12.37 -7.65 -2.02
N GLU A 26 -11.22 -7.28 -1.47
CA GLU A 26 -10.72 -7.83 -0.21
C GLU A 26 -10.77 -6.76 0.89
N ALA A 27 -11.43 -7.12 1.99
CA ALA A 27 -11.68 -6.21 3.10
C ALA A 27 -10.39 -5.95 3.88
N ASN A 28 -10.09 -4.68 4.15
CA ASN A 28 -8.89 -4.23 4.85
C ASN A 28 -7.57 -4.47 4.09
N THR A 29 -7.61 -4.62 2.75
CA THR A 29 -6.40 -4.53 1.91
C THR A 29 -5.92 -3.08 1.79
N ILE A 30 -6.84 -2.14 1.56
CA ILE A 30 -6.50 -0.72 1.41
C ILE A 30 -7.11 0.03 2.58
N LEU A 31 -6.26 0.73 3.31
CA LEU A 31 -6.63 1.46 4.51
C LEU A 31 -6.21 2.91 4.34
N TYR A 32 -6.97 3.84 4.93
CA TYR A 32 -6.68 5.26 4.84
C TYR A 32 -6.06 5.75 6.14
N ASN A 33 -4.85 6.29 6.06
CA ASN A 33 -4.22 6.95 7.20
C ASN A 33 -4.34 8.47 7.03
N ASN A 34 -4.89 9.16 8.04
CA ASN A 34 -5.06 10.61 8.01
C ASN A 34 -3.73 11.37 8.24
N ASP A 35 -2.70 10.70 8.76
CA ASP A 35 -1.43 11.31 9.15
C ASP A 35 -0.34 11.14 8.07
N SER A 36 -0.39 10.06 7.30
CA SER A 36 0.62 9.67 6.28
C SER A 36 0.95 10.75 5.25
N GLY A 37 -0.01 11.60 4.89
CA GLY A 37 0.25 12.75 4.01
C GLY A 37 0.75 13.98 4.76
N LYS A 38 0.34 14.19 6.01
CA LYS A 38 0.76 15.34 6.83
C LYS A 38 2.23 15.27 7.21
N GLU A 39 2.73 14.06 7.48
CA GLU A 39 4.16 13.80 7.74
C GLU A 39 5.05 14.29 6.59
N LYS A 40 4.53 14.26 5.36
CA LYS A 40 5.19 14.76 4.15
C LYS A 40 4.81 16.21 3.79
N GLY A 41 4.11 16.92 4.66
CA GLY A 41 3.67 18.30 4.43
C GLY A 41 2.47 18.46 3.50
N LEU A 42 1.73 17.38 3.19
CA LEU A 42 0.53 17.42 2.35
C LEU A 42 -0.72 17.70 3.18
N LYS A 43 -1.74 18.27 2.53
CA LYS A 43 -2.98 18.76 3.17
C LYS A 43 -3.87 17.63 3.71
N TYR A 44 -3.89 16.47 3.06
CA TYR A 44 -4.74 15.33 3.43
C TYR A 44 -3.91 14.09 3.71
N GLY A 45 -4.54 13.10 4.34
CA GLY A 45 -3.94 11.78 4.52
C GLY A 45 -3.87 10.98 3.22
N SER A 46 -3.15 9.86 3.27
CA SER A 46 -2.95 8.97 2.12
C SER A 46 -3.39 7.55 2.42
N ALA A 47 -3.85 6.85 1.38
CA ALA A 47 -4.16 5.43 1.47
C ALA A 47 -2.87 4.60 1.43
N TYR A 48 -2.86 3.50 2.16
CA TYR A 48 -1.78 2.51 2.16
C TYR A 48 -2.34 1.12 1.86
N VAL A 49 -1.50 0.26 1.29
CA VAL A 49 -1.85 -1.10 0.92
C VAL A 49 -1.19 -2.07 1.89
N ALA A 50 -1.99 -2.94 2.50
CA ALA A 50 -1.51 -4.10 3.21
C ALA A 50 -1.07 -5.16 2.19
N VAL A 51 0.25 -5.29 2.01
CA VAL A 51 0.87 -6.13 0.97
C VAL A 51 0.52 -7.61 1.11
N ASP A 52 0.38 -8.13 2.33
CA ASP A 52 -0.03 -9.52 2.62
C ASP A 52 -1.43 -9.87 2.09
N ARG A 53 -2.30 -8.85 2.08
CA ARG A 53 -3.72 -8.97 1.74
C ARG A 53 -4.02 -8.71 0.29
N CYS A 54 -3.23 -7.84 -0.34
CA CYS A 54 -3.42 -7.48 -1.74
C CYS A 54 -3.39 -8.72 -2.64
N LYS A 55 -4.50 -8.97 -3.37
CA LYS A 55 -4.63 -10.07 -4.33
C LYS A 55 -4.30 -9.72 -5.78
N GLY A 56 -3.70 -8.55 -6.01
CA GLY A 56 -3.25 -8.16 -7.35
C GLY A 56 -4.36 -7.99 -8.39
N CYS A 57 -5.62 -7.81 -7.97
CA CYS A 57 -6.79 -7.75 -8.85
C CYS A 57 -6.90 -6.46 -9.69
N ALA A 58 -6.04 -5.46 -9.46
CA ALA A 58 -5.99 -4.16 -10.13
C ALA A 58 -7.29 -3.32 -10.09
N GLN A 59 -8.28 -3.70 -9.28
CA GLN A 59 -9.55 -2.96 -9.20
C GLN A 59 -9.38 -1.56 -8.61
N CYS A 60 -8.47 -1.42 -7.64
CA CYS A 60 -8.12 -0.13 -7.06
C CYS A 60 -7.47 0.82 -8.07
N VAL A 61 -6.67 0.29 -9.02
CA VAL A 61 -6.09 1.07 -10.11
C VAL A 61 -7.20 1.58 -11.02
N TRP A 62 -8.11 0.70 -11.46
CA TRP A 62 -9.23 1.11 -12.32
C TRP A 62 -10.07 2.22 -11.67
N VAL A 63 -10.37 2.13 -10.37
CA VAL A 63 -11.12 3.15 -9.64
C VAL A 63 -10.34 4.47 -9.54
N CYS A 64 -9.03 4.41 -9.26
CA CYS A 64 -8.21 5.61 -9.14
C CYS A 64 -8.04 6.34 -10.50
N ASP A 65 -7.95 5.57 -11.58
CA ASP A 65 -7.78 6.08 -12.95
C ASP A 65 -9.10 6.60 -13.54
N ASN A 66 -10.16 5.79 -13.48
CA ASN A 66 -11.40 6.05 -14.22
C ASN A 66 -12.43 6.84 -13.40
N MET A 67 -12.58 6.52 -12.10
CA MET A 67 -13.58 7.15 -11.25
C MET A 67 -13.04 8.42 -10.59
N ALA A 68 -11.84 8.33 -10.01
CA ALA A 68 -11.22 9.46 -9.30
C ALA A 68 -10.34 10.36 -10.19
N LYS A 69 -9.84 9.85 -11.33
CA LYS A 69 -8.96 10.58 -12.28
C LYS A 69 -7.70 11.16 -11.64
N HIS A 70 -7.13 10.46 -10.64
CA HIS A 70 -5.92 10.89 -9.94
C HIS A 70 -4.68 10.12 -10.37
N HIS A 71 -4.82 8.92 -10.94
CA HIS A 71 -3.70 8.10 -11.41
C HIS A 71 -2.62 7.83 -10.34
N ALA A 72 -3.04 7.71 -9.07
CA ALA A 72 -2.14 7.60 -7.92
C ALA A 72 -1.67 6.17 -7.62
N ILE A 73 -2.36 5.15 -8.15
CA ILE A 73 -2.10 3.75 -7.84
C ILE A 73 -1.54 3.04 -9.06
N LYS A 74 -0.45 2.29 -8.89
CA LYS A 74 0.18 1.51 -9.96
C LYS A 74 0.35 0.06 -9.51
N MET A 75 0.21 -0.88 -10.43
CA MET A 75 0.54 -2.28 -10.17
C MET A 75 2.04 -2.48 -10.37
N ILE A 76 2.72 -2.97 -9.34
CA ILE A 76 4.14 -3.31 -9.42
C ILE A 76 4.38 -4.73 -8.90
N MET A 77 5.49 -5.31 -9.34
CA MET A 77 5.93 -6.61 -8.84
C MET A 77 6.43 -6.47 -7.40
N ILE A 78 6.18 -7.47 -6.57
CA ILE A 78 6.66 -7.48 -5.17
C ILE A 78 8.18 -7.21 -5.05
N ASP A 79 8.99 -7.71 -6.00
CA ASP A 79 10.46 -7.53 -6.03
C ASP A 79 10.88 -6.08 -6.29
N GLN A 80 9.99 -5.23 -6.82
CA GLN A 80 10.25 -3.84 -7.19
C GLN A 80 9.57 -2.84 -6.25
N LEU A 81 8.96 -3.29 -5.16
CA LEU A 81 8.40 -2.40 -4.15
C LEU A 81 9.53 -1.59 -3.48
N PRO A 82 9.41 -0.25 -3.43
CA PRO A 82 10.29 0.52 -2.56
C PRO A 82 10.04 0.09 -1.10
N MET A 83 11.10 -0.17 -0.33
CA MET A 83 11.02 -0.64 1.06
C MET A 83 10.17 0.27 1.97
N ALA A 84 9.89 1.51 1.55
CA ALA A 84 9.01 2.45 2.23
C ALA A 84 7.51 2.07 2.20
N ALA A 85 7.08 1.15 1.32
CA ALA A 85 5.71 0.63 1.27
C ALA A 85 5.48 -0.60 2.16
N LEU A 86 6.55 -1.14 2.77
CA LEU A 86 6.50 -2.23 3.73
C LEU A 86 6.23 -1.65 5.13
N THR A 87 4.99 -1.72 5.59
CA THR A 87 4.68 -1.51 7.01
C THR A 87 5.31 -2.61 7.87
N ASP A 88 5.73 -2.25 9.08
CA ASP A 88 6.51 -2.95 10.13
C ASP A 88 6.26 -4.47 10.38
N ASN A 89 5.26 -5.10 9.77
CA ASN A 89 4.93 -6.52 9.94
C ASN A 89 5.36 -7.44 8.78
N ILE A 90 5.99 -6.91 7.73
CA ILE A 90 6.55 -7.75 6.65
C ILE A 90 7.88 -7.15 6.23
N THR A 91 8.96 -7.50 6.90
CA THR A 91 10.30 -7.35 6.32
C THR A 91 10.45 -8.46 5.29
N TYR A 92 10.26 -8.15 4.00
CA TYR A 92 10.87 -8.98 2.95
C TYR A 92 12.37 -8.72 3.06
N GLY A 93 13.01 -9.53 3.89
CA GLY A 93 14.46 -9.64 3.94
C GLY A 93 14.96 -9.74 2.51
N GLU A 94 15.93 -8.89 2.22
CA GLU A 94 16.88 -9.00 1.12
C GLU A 94 17.02 -10.42 0.57
N LYS A 95 17.21 -10.52 -0.75
CA LYS A 95 17.67 -11.75 -1.44
C LYS A 95 18.94 -12.30 -0.77
N THR A 96 18.77 -13.05 0.30
CA THR A 96 19.77 -13.91 0.94
C THR A 96 19.03 -14.83 1.91
N THR A 97 19.12 -16.10 1.60
CA THR A 97 18.57 -17.25 2.32
C THR A 97 19.02 -17.26 3.78
N THR A 98 18.26 -16.63 4.69
CA THR A 98 18.16 -17.02 6.12
C THR A 98 17.08 -16.16 6.78
N VAL A 99 15.92 -16.76 7.04
CA VAL A 99 14.87 -16.15 7.86
C VAL A 99 15.33 -16.27 9.31
N LEU A 100 15.89 -15.21 9.89
CA LEU A 100 16.02 -15.12 11.34
C LEU A 100 14.63 -14.78 11.89
N LEU A 101 13.93 -15.81 12.36
CA LEU A 101 12.77 -15.67 13.22
C LEU A 101 13.18 -14.78 14.40
N ALA A 102 12.68 -13.56 14.45
CA ALA A 102 12.72 -12.76 15.66
C ALA A 102 12.12 -13.62 16.78
N SER A 103 12.92 -13.85 17.82
CA SER A 103 12.63 -14.79 18.90
C SER A 103 11.26 -14.52 19.53
N PRO A 104 10.59 -15.56 20.05
CA PRO A 104 9.29 -15.41 20.68
C PRO A 104 9.37 -14.41 21.83
N VAL A 105 8.35 -13.57 21.92
CA VAL A 105 8.06 -12.70 23.06
C VAL A 105 8.31 -13.46 24.37
N ILE A 106 9.28 -12.98 25.14
CA ILE A 106 9.61 -13.50 26.46
C ILE A 106 8.48 -13.04 27.39
N GLY A 107 7.68 -14.00 27.86
CA GLY A 107 6.84 -13.86 29.05
C GLY A 107 7.64 -14.19 30.31
#